data_AF-A0A936SX48-F1
#
_entry.id   AF-A0A936SX48-F1
#
_cell.length_a   1.000
_cell.length_b   1.000
_cell.length_c   1.000
_cell.angle_alpha   90.00
_cell.angle_beta   90.00
_cell.angle_gamma   90.00
#
_symmetry.space_group_name_H-M   'P 1'
#
loop_
_entity.id
_entity.type
_entity.pdbx_description
1 polymer ?
#
loop_
_entity_poly.entity_id
_entity_poly.type
_entity_poly.pdbx_seq_one_letter_code
_entity_poly.pdbx_strand_id
1 'polypeptide(L)'
;MNLLTGETREFLNYLHRGGKFAYYWALDEVETFIGRDGQERKKRRSYWFNAGKPARIPQGVTAHIYFGVNPTNERGGSFKRVTNASVASLNCLFAEFDAKDFDSMAATSAHVEALDPRPSIIVSSGGGLHAYWLLDEPYLIDDGNRQKAVKLLYGWVKRVGGDDVKDLARVLRVPGTRNVKSKYGPDFPMVHFTKRDMTCLYAIDELAALVPQQSEPHVVKDSRNNTFDPFITNQRRVQAYLDAAVFNIVSSVQHAMDGQKHFTLRAAACRMGRLVGAGWISEAAAEQLLVNAIHGRARDMSNAVDTIRSGIALGQSSPAQMRDRPQDIERPANSRQADTIVRRHNNTRSTDVIIRARSARGGA
;
A
#
# COMPACT_ATOMS: atom_id res chain seq x y z
N MET A 1 -30.05 -19.39 -10.77
CA MET A 1 -29.30 -18.99 -11.97
C MET A 1 -28.56 -17.70 -11.64
N ASN A 2 -27.34 -17.76 -11.09
CA ASN A 2 -26.62 -16.53 -10.68
C ASN A 2 -25.77 -16.02 -11.84
N LEU A 3 -26.44 -15.37 -12.79
CA LEU A 3 -25.77 -14.51 -13.75
C LEU A 3 -25.29 -13.28 -12.98
N LEU A 4 -24.00 -12.94 -13.11
CA LEU A 4 -23.51 -11.63 -12.68
C LEU A 4 -24.29 -10.57 -13.46
N THR A 5 -24.77 -9.56 -12.75
CA THR A 5 -25.43 -8.42 -13.40
C THR A 5 -24.44 -7.72 -14.34
N GLY A 6 -24.96 -7.00 -15.33
CA GLY A 6 -24.11 -6.18 -16.21
C GLY A 6 -23.25 -5.19 -15.41
N GLU A 7 -23.83 -4.62 -14.35
CA GLU A 7 -23.17 -3.69 -13.44
C GLU A 7 -22.00 -4.32 -12.69
N THR A 8 -22.18 -5.51 -12.13
CA THR A 8 -21.08 -6.22 -11.46
C THR A 8 -19.97 -6.55 -12.45
N ARG A 9 -20.31 -6.94 -13.69
CA ARG A 9 -19.30 -7.21 -14.72
C ARG A 9 -18.50 -5.97 -15.09
N GLU A 10 -19.16 -4.83 -15.24
CA GLU A 10 -18.52 -3.55 -15.54
C GLU A 10 -17.58 -3.13 -14.41
N PHE A 11 -18.04 -3.24 -13.16
CA PHE A 11 -17.23 -2.97 -11.97
C PHE A 11 -15.98 -3.88 -11.88
N LEU A 12 -16.14 -5.19 -12.04
CA LEU A 12 -15.00 -6.13 -12.02
C LEU A 12 -14.03 -5.87 -13.18
N ASN A 13 -14.54 -5.56 -14.37
CA ASN A 13 -13.71 -5.19 -15.52
C ASN A 13 -12.87 -3.95 -15.23
N TYR A 14 -13.47 -2.94 -14.60
CA TYR A 14 -12.78 -1.73 -14.21
C TYR A 14 -11.66 -2.02 -13.21
N LEU A 15 -11.96 -2.80 -12.17
CA LEU A 15 -11.00 -3.13 -11.12
C LEU A 15 -9.83 -3.99 -11.59
N HIS A 16 -10.01 -4.77 -12.66
CA HIS A 16 -9.02 -5.76 -13.12
C HIS A 16 -8.16 -5.30 -14.31
N ARG A 17 -8.24 -4.02 -14.71
CA ARG A 17 -7.35 -3.44 -15.74
C ARG A 17 -5.87 -3.53 -15.31
N GLY A 18 -4.95 -3.70 -16.27
CA GLY A 18 -3.51 -3.76 -16.00
C GLY A 18 -2.98 -5.10 -15.47
N GLY A 19 -3.84 -6.10 -15.27
CA GLY A 19 -3.42 -7.49 -15.03
C GLY A 19 -4.00 -8.45 -16.06
N LYS A 20 -3.52 -9.70 -16.07
CA LYS A 20 -3.96 -10.76 -17.00
C LYS A 20 -5.09 -11.60 -16.45
N PHE A 21 -5.14 -11.79 -15.13
CA PHE A 21 -6.06 -12.70 -14.47
C PHE A 21 -6.68 -12.06 -13.24
N ALA A 22 -7.88 -12.54 -12.93
CA ALA A 22 -8.58 -12.31 -11.68
C ALA A 22 -9.34 -13.58 -11.29
N TYR A 23 -9.95 -13.59 -10.11
CA TYR A 23 -10.57 -14.79 -9.58
C TYR A 23 -11.70 -14.48 -8.60
N TYR A 24 -12.66 -15.40 -8.54
CA TYR A 24 -13.53 -15.53 -7.37
C TYR A 24 -12.91 -16.48 -6.36
N TRP A 25 -13.15 -16.22 -5.08
CA TRP A 25 -12.80 -17.06 -3.95
C TRP A 25 -14.08 -17.45 -3.22
N ALA A 26 -14.44 -18.72 -3.26
CA ALA A 26 -15.68 -19.17 -2.63
C ALA A 26 -15.44 -20.34 -1.68
N LEU A 27 -16.26 -20.44 -0.65
CA LEU A 27 -16.30 -21.64 0.19
C LEU A 27 -16.82 -22.81 -0.64
N ASP A 28 -16.07 -23.91 -0.63
CA ASP A 28 -16.44 -25.17 -1.25
C ASP A 28 -17.34 -25.92 -0.27
N GLU A 29 -18.55 -26.27 -0.67
CA GLU A 29 -19.49 -26.97 0.20
C GLU A 29 -19.31 -28.48 0.18
N VAL A 30 -18.54 -29.00 -0.78
CA VAL A 30 -18.36 -30.44 -1.00
C VAL A 30 -16.99 -30.89 -0.48
N GLU A 31 -15.93 -30.16 -0.79
CA GLU A 31 -14.59 -30.54 -0.35
C GLU A 31 -14.25 -30.02 1.04
N THR A 32 -13.79 -30.91 1.90
CA THR A 32 -13.28 -30.60 3.25
C THR A 32 -11.78 -30.91 3.37
N PHE A 33 -11.17 -30.42 4.44
CA PHE A 33 -9.82 -30.75 4.87
C PHE A 33 -9.76 -30.81 6.39
N ILE A 34 -8.84 -31.62 6.92
CA ILE A 34 -8.57 -31.68 8.36
C ILE A 34 -7.57 -30.59 8.72
N GLY A 35 -7.97 -29.69 9.63
CA GLY A 35 -7.12 -28.65 10.17
C GLY A 35 -6.01 -29.21 11.07
N ARG A 36 -5.03 -28.38 11.39
CA ARG A 36 -3.93 -28.77 12.30
C ARG A 36 -4.39 -29.13 13.72
N ASP A 37 -5.58 -28.67 14.09
CA ASP A 37 -6.29 -28.97 15.34
C ASP A 37 -7.21 -30.19 15.23
N GLY A 38 -7.12 -30.96 14.14
CA GLY A 38 -7.94 -32.14 13.90
C GLY A 38 -9.38 -31.86 13.45
N GLN A 39 -9.80 -30.58 13.38
CA GLN A 39 -11.16 -30.25 12.98
C GLN A 39 -11.33 -30.26 11.47
N GLU A 40 -12.39 -30.93 11.01
CA GLU A 40 -12.81 -30.90 9.62
C GLU A 40 -13.36 -29.52 9.25
N ARG A 41 -12.87 -28.96 8.14
CA ARG A 41 -13.27 -27.66 7.62
C ARG A 41 -13.51 -27.73 6.13
N LYS A 42 -14.48 -26.95 5.67
CA LYS A 42 -14.73 -26.73 4.24
C LYS A 42 -13.54 -26.01 3.58
N LYS A 43 -13.09 -26.49 2.42
CA LYS A 43 -12.08 -25.83 1.61
C LYS A 43 -12.65 -24.55 1.02
N ARG A 44 -11.77 -23.71 0.48
CA ARG A 44 -12.15 -22.59 -0.38
C ARG A 44 -11.50 -22.75 -1.73
N ARG A 45 -12.26 -22.48 -2.80
CA ARG A 45 -11.84 -22.65 -4.19
C ARG A 45 -11.70 -21.29 -4.88
N SER A 46 -10.64 -21.19 -5.69
CA SER A 46 -10.41 -20.09 -6.62
C SER A 46 -10.93 -20.45 -7.99
N TYR A 47 -11.75 -19.58 -8.55
CA TYR A 47 -12.27 -19.67 -9.91
C TYR A 47 -11.63 -18.57 -10.75
N TRP A 48 -10.55 -18.93 -11.44
CA TRP A 48 -9.70 -18.01 -12.20
C TRP A 48 -10.26 -17.71 -13.59
N PHE A 49 -10.29 -16.44 -13.96
CA PHE A 49 -10.72 -15.95 -15.26
C PHE A 49 -9.74 -14.90 -15.80
N ASN A 50 -9.83 -14.62 -17.11
CA ASN A 50 -9.02 -13.59 -17.73
C ASN A 50 -9.59 -12.22 -17.37
N ALA A 51 -8.73 -11.28 -16.99
CA ALA A 51 -9.13 -9.90 -16.78
C ALA A 51 -9.84 -9.35 -18.04
N GLY A 52 -10.87 -8.53 -17.85
CA GLY A 52 -11.77 -8.08 -18.93
C GLY A 52 -12.85 -9.10 -19.34
N LYS A 53 -12.80 -10.33 -18.82
CA LYS A 53 -13.79 -11.39 -19.08
C LYS A 53 -14.24 -12.09 -17.78
N PRO A 54 -14.98 -11.42 -16.89
CA PRO A 54 -15.42 -11.97 -15.62
C PRO A 54 -16.26 -13.22 -15.89
N ALA A 55 -15.81 -14.36 -15.33
CA ALA A 55 -16.51 -15.62 -15.49
C ALA A 55 -17.85 -15.58 -14.75
N ARG A 56 -18.78 -16.46 -15.13
CA ARG A 56 -19.98 -16.71 -14.32
C ARG A 56 -19.58 -17.31 -12.98
N ILE A 57 -20.37 -17.01 -11.94
CA ILE A 57 -20.24 -17.70 -10.66
C ILE A 57 -20.65 -19.16 -10.89
N PRO A 58 -19.81 -20.15 -10.50
CA PRO A 58 -20.12 -21.56 -10.72
C PRO A 58 -21.44 -21.98 -10.06
N GLN A 59 -22.17 -22.88 -10.71
CA GLN A 59 -23.36 -23.51 -10.13
C GLN A 59 -22.96 -24.40 -8.93
N GLY A 60 -23.81 -24.44 -7.89
CA GLY A 60 -23.51 -25.18 -6.65
C GLY A 60 -22.67 -24.40 -5.64
N VAL A 61 -22.16 -23.22 -5.99
CA VAL A 61 -21.57 -22.30 -5.02
C VAL A 61 -22.69 -21.47 -4.40
N THR A 62 -23.31 -22.00 -3.36
CA THR A 62 -24.32 -21.31 -2.54
C THR A 62 -23.71 -20.47 -1.42
N ALA A 63 -22.38 -20.47 -1.32
CA ALA A 63 -21.66 -20.01 -0.15
C ALA A 63 -21.08 -18.59 -0.25
N HIS A 64 -20.23 -18.23 0.70
CA HIS A 64 -19.51 -16.96 0.74
C HIS A 64 -18.62 -16.76 -0.48
N ILE A 65 -19.08 -15.97 -1.45
CA ILE A 65 -18.34 -15.64 -2.65
C ILE A 65 -17.67 -14.28 -2.49
N TYR A 66 -16.36 -14.29 -2.70
CA TYR A 66 -15.52 -13.10 -2.73
C TYR A 66 -14.82 -13.00 -4.09
N PHE A 67 -14.24 -11.85 -4.39
CA PHE A 67 -13.34 -11.66 -5.52
C PHE A 67 -12.06 -10.99 -5.03
N GLY A 68 -10.92 -11.30 -5.65
CA GLY A 68 -9.71 -10.51 -5.45
C GLY A 68 -9.91 -9.11 -6.03
N VAL A 69 -9.73 -8.07 -5.21
CA VAL A 69 -9.97 -6.68 -5.64
C VAL A 69 -9.04 -6.30 -6.79
N ASN A 70 -7.76 -6.64 -6.63
CA ASN A 70 -6.71 -6.31 -7.59
C ASN A 70 -6.37 -7.51 -8.49
N PRO A 71 -6.03 -7.28 -9.78
CA PRO A 71 -5.68 -8.33 -10.71
C PRO A 71 -4.23 -8.78 -10.55
N THR A 72 -3.86 -9.85 -11.24
CA THR A 72 -2.50 -10.42 -11.27
C THR A 72 -2.07 -10.78 -12.69
N ASN A 73 -0.76 -10.89 -12.91
CA ASN A 73 -0.20 -11.37 -14.17
C ASN A 73 -0.03 -12.90 -14.22
N GLU A 74 -0.21 -13.58 -13.08
CA GLU A 74 -0.04 -15.02 -12.96
C GLU A 74 -1.35 -15.70 -12.58
N ARG A 75 -1.73 -16.74 -13.34
CA ARG A 75 -2.89 -17.56 -12.98
C ARG A 75 -2.50 -18.50 -11.85
N GLY A 76 -3.20 -18.42 -10.73
CA GLY A 76 -3.02 -19.37 -9.64
C GLY A 76 -3.76 -20.70 -9.84
N GLY A 77 -3.50 -21.65 -8.94
CA GLY A 77 -4.23 -22.92 -8.88
C GLY A 77 -5.61 -22.79 -8.22
N SER A 78 -6.41 -23.86 -8.30
CA SER A 78 -7.80 -23.92 -7.82
C SER A 78 -7.99 -23.68 -6.31
N PHE A 79 -6.92 -23.71 -5.51
CA PHE A 79 -6.97 -23.46 -4.06
C PHE A 79 -6.04 -22.31 -3.64
N LYS A 80 -5.52 -21.55 -4.60
CA LYS A 80 -4.58 -20.45 -4.36
C LYS A 80 -5.24 -19.11 -4.64
N ARG A 81 -5.05 -18.16 -3.74
CA ARG A 81 -5.34 -16.74 -3.94
C ARG A 81 -4.13 -16.02 -4.51
N VAL A 82 -4.38 -14.82 -5.04
CA VAL A 82 -3.33 -13.80 -5.21
C VAL A 82 -2.67 -13.53 -3.85
N THR A 83 -1.38 -13.19 -3.89
CA THR A 83 -0.59 -12.71 -2.76
C THR A 83 -0.15 -11.27 -3.04
N ASN A 84 0.25 -10.50 -2.02
CA ASN A 84 0.72 -9.13 -2.24
C ASN A 84 1.86 -9.06 -3.27
N ALA A 85 2.70 -10.09 -3.33
CA ALA A 85 3.82 -10.21 -4.27
C ALA A 85 3.38 -10.43 -5.74
N SER A 86 2.16 -10.90 -5.97
CA SER A 86 1.65 -11.22 -7.33
C SER A 86 0.60 -10.23 -7.84
N VAL A 87 0.20 -9.24 -7.04
CA VAL A 87 -0.69 -8.16 -7.52
C VAL A 87 -0.01 -7.38 -8.64
N ALA A 88 -0.73 -7.17 -9.74
CA ALA A 88 -0.24 -6.54 -10.96
C ALA A 88 -0.55 -5.03 -11.05
N SER A 89 -1.65 -4.57 -10.45
CA SER A 89 -2.05 -3.17 -10.50
C SER A 89 -3.06 -2.82 -9.40
N LEU A 90 -3.19 -1.52 -9.11
CA LEU A 90 -4.34 -0.95 -8.42
C LEU A 90 -5.22 -0.22 -9.44
N ASN A 91 -6.53 -0.39 -9.34
CA ASN A 91 -7.52 0.41 -10.06
C ASN A 91 -8.46 1.17 -9.11
N CYS A 92 -8.23 1.01 -7.80
CA CYS A 92 -8.89 1.76 -6.77
C CYS A 92 -8.06 1.73 -5.49
N LEU A 93 -8.29 2.71 -4.61
CA LEU A 93 -8.12 2.49 -3.18
C LEU A 93 -9.46 2.01 -2.62
N PHE A 94 -9.43 1.23 -1.55
CA PHE A 94 -10.64 0.65 -0.96
C PHE A 94 -10.53 0.56 0.56
N ALA A 95 -11.69 0.53 1.22
CA ALA A 95 -11.81 0.34 2.66
C ALA A 95 -13.08 -0.46 2.99
N GLU A 96 -13.05 -1.15 4.12
CA GLU A 96 -14.20 -1.85 4.70
C GLU A 96 -14.65 -1.10 5.97
N PHE A 97 -15.96 -1.06 6.20
CA PHE A 97 -16.58 -0.44 7.36
C PHE A 97 -17.60 -1.44 7.94
N ASP A 98 -17.26 -2.16 9.00
CA ASP A 98 -18.17 -3.13 9.62
C ASP A 98 -19.23 -2.40 10.45
N ALA A 99 -20.51 -2.72 10.23
CA ALA A 99 -21.60 -1.98 10.87
C ALA A 99 -21.66 -2.17 12.39
N LYS A 100 -20.89 -3.11 12.95
CA LYS A 100 -20.72 -3.30 14.41
C LYS A 100 -19.80 -2.25 15.04
N ASP A 101 -18.92 -1.64 14.24
CA ASP A 101 -17.97 -0.62 14.69
C ASP A 101 -18.60 0.78 14.61
N PHE A 102 -19.86 0.83 14.13
CA PHE A 102 -20.77 1.96 14.15
C PHE A 102 -22.03 1.55 14.92
N ASP A 103 -22.84 2.51 15.37
CA ASP A 103 -24.08 2.20 16.11
C ASP A 103 -25.09 1.40 15.27
N SER A 104 -25.08 1.57 13.94
CA SER A 104 -25.99 0.90 13.02
C SER A 104 -25.49 0.94 11.57
N MET A 105 -26.14 0.18 10.68
CA MET A 105 -25.92 0.29 9.23
C MET A 105 -26.26 1.70 8.68
N ALA A 106 -27.26 2.37 9.27
CA ALA A 106 -27.60 3.73 8.88
C ALA A 106 -26.48 4.72 9.27
N ALA A 107 -25.93 4.60 10.47
CA ALA A 107 -24.77 5.38 10.91
C ALA A 107 -23.52 5.08 10.06
N THR A 108 -23.30 3.81 9.73
CA THR A 108 -22.22 3.39 8.81
C THR A 108 -22.38 4.04 7.44
N SER A 109 -23.60 4.04 6.88
CA SER A 109 -23.88 4.64 5.57
C SER A 109 -23.68 6.15 5.60
N ALA A 110 -24.22 6.83 6.62
CA ALA A 110 -24.01 8.27 6.80
C ALA A 110 -22.53 8.64 6.91
N HIS A 111 -21.74 7.85 7.65
CA HIS A 111 -20.30 8.06 7.75
C HIS A 111 -19.60 7.92 6.38
N VAL A 112 -19.85 6.82 5.67
CA VAL A 112 -19.19 6.52 4.39
C VAL A 112 -19.61 7.51 3.29
N GLU A 113 -20.86 7.96 3.28
CA GLU A 113 -21.37 8.96 2.34
C GLU A 113 -20.80 10.36 2.58
N ALA A 114 -20.43 10.68 3.83
CA ALA A 114 -19.82 11.94 4.21
C ALA A 114 -18.29 11.99 4.01
N LEU A 115 -17.65 10.89 3.63
CA LEU A 115 -16.20 10.86 3.39
C LEU A 115 -15.78 11.82 2.28
N ASP A 116 -14.63 12.47 2.48
CA ASP A 116 -13.99 13.34 1.49
C ASP A 116 -12.52 12.95 1.29
N PRO A 117 -12.09 12.59 0.06
CA PRO A 117 -12.89 12.47 -1.17
C PRO A 117 -14.03 11.46 -1.07
N ARG A 118 -15.12 11.69 -1.80
CA ARG A 118 -16.29 10.81 -1.80
C ARG A 118 -15.96 9.44 -2.44
N PRO A 119 -16.45 8.30 -1.92
CA PRO A 119 -16.30 7.03 -2.59
C PRO A 119 -16.98 7.03 -3.96
N SER A 120 -16.34 6.45 -4.97
CA SER A 120 -16.92 6.24 -6.30
C SER A 120 -18.01 5.16 -6.26
N ILE A 121 -17.72 4.07 -5.55
CA ILE A 121 -18.59 2.90 -5.40
C ILE A 121 -18.75 2.59 -3.92
N ILE A 122 -19.98 2.29 -3.49
CA ILE A 122 -20.28 1.74 -2.16
C ILE A 122 -21.08 0.45 -2.36
N VAL A 123 -20.60 -0.63 -1.74
CA VAL A 123 -21.24 -1.93 -1.76
C VAL A 123 -21.71 -2.26 -0.34
N SER A 124 -23.01 -2.49 -0.17
CA SER A 124 -23.52 -3.14 1.02
C SER A 124 -23.14 -4.61 0.98
N SER A 125 -22.33 -5.04 1.96
CA SER A 125 -21.82 -6.40 2.06
C SER A 125 -22.75 -7.33 2.86
N GLY A 126 -23.86 -6.79 3.36
CA GLY A 126 -24.78 -7.43 4.29
C GLY A 126 -24.32 -7.47 5.75
N GLY A 127 -23.09 -7.05 6.06
CA GLY A 127 -22.62 -6.84 7.43
C GLY A 127 -21.94 -5.50 7.68
N GLY A 128 -21.72 -4.74 6.62
CA GLY A 128 -21.03 -3.46 6.61
C GLY A 128 -20.95 -2.94 5.18
N LEU A 129 -20.13 -1.94 4.94
CA LEU A 129 -19.93 -1.34 3.62
C LEU A 129 -18.51 -1.59 3.11
N HIS A 130 -18.37 -1.81 1.81
CA HIS A 130 -17.10 -1.68 1.12
C HIS A 130 -17.14 -0.39 0.28
N ALA A 131 -16.18 0.49 0.49
CA ALA A 131 -16.03 1.72 -0.27
C ALA A 131 -14.84 1.62 -1.22
N TYR A 132 -15.00 2.12 -2.44
CA TYR A 132 -13.96 2.14 -3.47
C TYR A 132 -13.82 3.54 -4.06
N TRP A 133 -12.58 4.02 -4.16
CA TRP A 133 -12.18 5.23 -4.86
C TRP A 133 -11.48 4.81 -6.14
N LEU A 134 -12.22 4.83 -7.25
CA LEU A 134 -11.74 4.36 -8.53
C LEU A 134 -10.65 5.28 -9.09
N LEU A 135 -9.56 4.68 -9.57
CA LEU A 135 -8.49 5.41 -10.25
C LEU A 135 -8.85 5.60 -11.72
N ASP A 136 -8.59 6.76 -12.29
CA ASP A 136 -8.73 7.01 -13.72
C ASP A 136 -7.83 6.07 -14.53
N GLU A 137 -6.56 6.00 -14.15
CA GLU A 137 -5.52 5.17 -14.75
C GLU A 137 -5.10 4.01 -13.82
N PRO A 138 -4.77 2.82 -14.38
CA PRO A 138 -4.21 1.73 -13.59
C PRO A 138 -2.84 2.11 -13.01
N TYR A 139 -2.68 2.00 -11.70
CA TYR A 139 -1.36 2.06 -11.07
C TYR A 139 -0.69 0.70 -11.12
N LEU A 140 0.17 0.48 -12.11
CA LEU A 140 0.89 -0.77 -12.31
C LEU A 140 1.85 -1.03 -11.14
N ILE A 141 1.85 -2.27 -10.65
CA ILE A 141 2.69 -2.69 -9.53
C ILE A 141 3.82 -3.59 -10.01
N ASP A 142 5.03 -3.22 -9.62
CA ASP A 142 6.25 -4.02 -9.74
C ASP A 142 6.97 -4.06 -8.39
N ASP A 143 8.10 -4.77 -8.34
CA ASP A 143 8.85 -4.90 -7.09
C ASP A 143 9.49 -3.58 -6.61
N GLY A 144 9.67 -2.60 -7.51
CA GLY A 144 10.19 -1.28 -7.18
C GLY A 144 9.17 -0.39 -6.47
N ASN A 145 7.87 -0.58 -6.72
CA ASN A 145 6.82 0.28 -6.18
C ASN A 145 5.80 -0.44 -5.27
N ARG A 146 5.85 -1.77 -5.16
CA ARG A 146 4.90 -2.58 -4.37
C ARG A 146 4.77 -2.13 -2.93
N GLN A 147 5.88 -1.84 -2.25
CA GLN A 147 5.83 -1.39 -0.86
C GLN A 147 5.21 -0.01 -0.72
N LYS A 148 5.39 0.88 -1.71
CA LYS A 148 4.70 2.18 -1.78
C LYS A 148 3.19 1.96 -1.93
N ALA A 149 2.77 1.01 -2.78
CA ALA A 149 1.36 0.65 -2.95
C ALA A 149 0.73 0.13 -1.65
N VAL A 150 1.43 -0.76 -0.92
CA VAL A 150 0.99 -1.27 0.39
C VAL A 150 0.82 -0.12 1.39
N LYS A 151 1.82 0.76 1.52
CA LYS A 151 1.77 1.91 2.43
C LYS A 151 0.66 2.88 2.06
N LEU A 152 0.44 3.12 0.76
CA LEU A 152 -0.62 3.96 0.25
C LEU A 152 -1.99 3.42 0.63
N LEU A 153 -2.28 2.15 0.34
CA LEU A 153 -3.56 1.53 0.71
C LEU A 153 -3.77 1.55 2.23
N TYR A 154 -2.74 1.23 3.00
CA TYR A 154 -2.80 1.27 4.46
C TYR A 154 -3.09 2.67 5.01
N GLY A 155 -2.36 3.68 4.52
CA GLY A 155 -2.55 5.06 4.93
C GLY A 155 -3.91 5.60 4.49
N TRP A 156 -4.43 5.12 3.36
CA TRP A 156 -5.77 5.43 2.89
C TRP A 156 -6.85 4.89 3.84
N VAL A 157 -6.79 3.60 4.17
CA VAL A 157 -7.70 2.96 5.13
C VAL A 157 -7.73 3.72 6.46
N LYS A 158 -6.54 4.08 6.98
CA LYS A 158 -6.44 4.91 8.19
C LYS A 158 -7.09 6.28 8.05
N ARG A 159 -6.83 6.97 6.93
CA ARG A 159 -7.39 8.30 6.67
C ARG A 159 -8.91 8.28 6.70
N VAL A 160 -9.52 7.29 6.04
CA VAL A 160 -10.96 7.21 5.88
C VAL A 160 -11.66 6.52 7.05
N GLY A 161 -10.93 6.13 8.10
CA GLY A 161 -11.51 5.47 9.27
C GLY A 161 -12.02 4.05 9.01
N GLY A 162 -11.46 3.37 8.01
CA GLY A 162 -11.84 1.98 7.70
C GLY A 162 -11.19 0.96 8.63
N ASP A 163 -11.75 -0.25 8.64
CA ASP A 163 -11.21 -1.40 9.36
C ASP A 163 -9.75 -1.65 8.99
N ASP A 164 -8.93 -2.09 9.95
CA ASP A 164 -7.47 -2.28 9.81
C ASP A 164 -7.08 -3.39 8.81
N VAL A 165 -7.29 -3.10 7.52
CA VAL A 165 -7.09 -3.97 6.35
C VAL A 165 -5.83 -3.51 5.62
N LYS A 166 -4.91 -4.45 5.37
CA LYS A 166 -3.50 -4.12 5.11
C LYS A 166 -2.94 -4.70 3.81
N ASP A 167 -3.68 -5.54 3.10
CA ASP A 167 -3.12 -6.36 2.01
C ASP A 167 -3.67 -6.01 0.62
N LEU A 168 -2.77 -5.85 -0.35
CA LEU A 168 -3.11 -5.65 -1.77
C LEU A 168 -3.90 -6.85 -2.34
N ALA A 169 -3.70 -8.04 -1.76
CA ALA A 169 -4.37 -9.27 -2.15
C ALA A 169 -5.76 -9.47 -1.52
N ARG A 170 -6.37 -8.39 -1.00
CA ARG A 170 -7.65 -8.45 -0.30
C ARG A 170 -8.74 -9.06 -1.19
N VAL A 171 -9.61 -9.85 -0.56
CA VAL A 171 -10.83 -10.36 -1.20
C VAL A 171 -12.05 -9.72 -0.54
N LEU A 172 -13.00 -9.26 -1.37
CA LEU A 172 -14.24 -8.62 -0.92
C LEU A 172 -15.45 -9.33 -1.52
N ARG A 173 -16.63 -9.19 -0.91
CA ARG A 173 -17.85 -9.86 -1.38
C ARG A 173 -18.29 -9.34 -2.76
N VAL A 174 -18.84 -10.22 -3.58
CA VAL A 174 -19.26 -9.91 -4.96
C VAL A 174 -20.70 -9.36 -4.97
N PRO A 175 -20.96 -8.17 -5.53
CA PRO A 175 -22.34 -7.69 -5.75
C PRO A 175 -23.17 -8.64 -6.62
N GLY A 176 -24.41 -8.89 -6.21
CA GLY A 176 -25.31 -9.89 -6.79
C GLY A 176 -25.22 -11.28 -6.13
N THR A 177 -24.46 -11.41 -5.03
CA THR A 177 -24.37 -12.64 -4.22
C THR A 177 -24.98 -12.43 -2.83
N ARG A 178 -25.19 -13.50 -2.06
CA ARG A 178 -25.69 -13.40 -0.68
C ARG A 178 -24.58 -13.55 0.35
N ASN A 179 -24.67 -12.80 1.44
CA ASN A 179 -23.85 -13.01 2.62
C ASN A 179 -24.48 -14.10 3.51
N VAL A 180 -24.02 -15.34 3.30
CA VAL A 180 -24.57 -16.53 3.97
C VAL A 180 -23.98 -16.83 5.37
N LYS A 181 -23.51 -15.81 6.10
CA LYS A 181 -23.03 -16.07 7.49
C LYS A 181 -24.24 -16.52 8.30
N SER A 182 -24.06 -17.56 9.11
CA SER A 182 -25.14 -18.19 9.91
C SER A 182 -25.96 -17.17 10.70
N LYS A 183 -25.32 -16.14 11.27
CA LYS A 183 -25.98 -15.06 12.01
C LYS A 183 -26.99 -14.22 11.21
N TYR A 184 -27.01 -14.33 9.89
CA TYR A 184 -27.97 -13.65 9.01
C TYR A 184 -29.00 -14.61 8.40
N GLY A 185 -28.99 -15.89 8.80
CA GLY A 185 -30.00 -16.83 8.37
C GLY A 185 -31.35 -16.52 9.03
N PRO A 186 -32.48 -16.82 8.35
CA PRO A 186 -32.58 -17.45 7.03
C PRO A 186 -32.51 -16.48 5.84
N ASP A 187 -32.62 -15.17 6.08
CA ASP A 187 -32.87 -14.18 5.00
C ASP A 187 -31.63 -13.86 4.16
N PHE A 188 -30.43 -14.05 4.71
CA PHE A 188 -29.11 -13.87 4.08
C PHE A 188 -29.02 -12.66 3.15
N PRO A 189 -28.55 -11.49 3.63
CA PRO A 189 -28.64 -10.24 2.90
C PRO A 189 -27.92 -10.29 1.55
N MET A 190 -28.54 -9.69 0.55
CA MET A 190 -27.97 -9.52 -0.78
C MET A 190 -26.84 -8.50 -0.72
N VAL A 191 -25.70 -8.85 -1.30
CA VAL A 191 -24.60 -7.93 -1.55
C VAL A 191 -24.97 -7.10 -2.78
N HIS A 192 -25.03 -5.78 -2.64
CA HIS A 192 -25.50 -4.89 -3.71
C HIS A 192 -24.82 -3.54 -3.65
N PHE A 193 -24.84 -2.81 -4.76
CA PHE A 193 -24.38 -1.42 -4.79
C PHE A 193 -25.41 -0.52 -4.09
N THR A 194 -24.96 0.27 -3.12
CA THR A 194 -25.76 1.39 -2.57
C THR A 194 -25.40 2.71 -3.25
N LYS A 195 -24.18 2.79 -3.80
CA LYS A 195 -23.73 3.86 -4.68
C LYS A 195 -22.87 3.28 -5.80
N ARG A 196 -23.07 3.77 -7.02
CA ARG A 196 -22.27 3.38 -8.18
C ARG A 196 -22.12 4.57 -9.14
N ASP A 197 -21.02 5.29 -9.02
CA ASP A 197 -20.64 6.35 -9.95
C ASP A 197 -19.30 5.96 -10.60
N MET A 198 -19.39 5.31 -11.77
CA MET A 198 -18.22 4.89 -12.56
C MET A 198 -17.46 6.08 -13.20
N THR A 199 -17.99 7.30 -13.07
CA THR A 199 -17.37 8.53 -13.59
C THR A 199 -16.66 9.34 -12.50
N CYS A 200 -16.90 9.02 -11.23
CA CYS A 200 -16.17 9.58 -10.10
C CYS A 200 -14.78 8.93 -10.01
N LEU A 201 -13.83 9.46 -10.76
CA LEU A 201 -12.47 8.93 -10.87
C LEU A 201 -11.46 9.87 -10.23
N TYR A 202 -10.34 9.31 -9.80
CA TYR A 202 -9.27 10.04 -9.11
C TYR A 202 -7.91 9.69 -9.70
N ALA A 203 -7.03 10.67 -9.80
CA ALA A 203 -5.62 10.37 -10.03
C ALA A 203 -5.02 9.79 -8.74
N ILE A 204 -4.16 8.77 -8.87
CA ILE A 204 -3.57 8.13 -7.68
C ILE A 204 -2.74 9.10 -6.83
N ASP A 205 -2.09 10.07 -7.46
CA ASP A 205 -1.27 11.06 -6.76
C ASP A 205 -2.12 12.05 -5.94
N GLU A 206 -3.34 12.35 -6.37
CA GLU A 206 -4.30 13.15 -5.60
C GLU A 206 -4.71 12.42 -4.31
N LEU A 207 -5.05 11.13 -4.42
CA LEU A 207 -5.38 10.32 -3.25
C LEU A 207 -4.15 10.12 -2.36
N ALA A 208 -2.97 9.91 -2.94
CA ALA A 208 -1.72 9.74 -2.20
C ALA A 208 -1.31 11.00 -1.42
N ALA A 209 -1.60 12.19 -1.95
CA ALA A 209 -1.32 13.46 -1.28
C ALA A 209 -2.15 13.67 -0.01
N LEU A 210 -3.33 13.05 0.05
CA LEU A 210 -4.24 13.17 1.20
C LEU A 210 -3.91 12.22 2.34
N VAL A 211 -3.19 11.14 2.04
CA VAL A 211 -2.80 10.14 3.02
C VAL A 211 -1.84 10.79 4.02
N PRO A 212 -2.12 10.69 5.33
CA PRO A 212 -1.21 11.19 6.34
C PRO A 212 0.18 10.61 6.10
N GLN A 213 1.15 11.49 5.85
CA GLN A 213 2.55 11.11 5.91
C GLN A 213 2.73 10.49 7.29
N GLN A 214 3.12 9.22 7.36
CA GLN A 214 3.53 8.66 8.65
C GLN A 214 4.70 9.53 9.11
N SER A 215 4.48 10.34 10.14
CA SER A 215 5.58 10.86 10.93
C SER A 215 6.29 9.63 11.46
N GLU A 216 7.52 9.40 11.00
CA GLU A 216 8.47 8.65 11.81
C GLU A 216 8.43 9.24 13.22
N PRO A 217 8.50 8.43 14.28
CA PRO A 217 8.37 8.90 15.66
C PRO A 217 9.15 10.20 15.86
N HIS A 218 8.41 11.26 16.23
CA HIS A 218 8.98 12.56 16.51
C HIS A 218 9.97 12.44 17.67
N VAL A 219 11.25 12.31 17.34
CA VAL A 219 12.30 12.84 18.22
C VAL A 219 12.11 14.35 18.17
N VAL A 220 11.70 14.94 19.29
CA VAL A 220 11.59 16.39 19.47
C VAL A 220 12.89 17.02 18.98
N LYS A 221 12.83 17.78 17.88
CA LYS A 221 13.97 18.57 17.39
C LYS A 221 13.67 20.03 17.63
N ASP A 222 14.46 20.56 18.55
CA ASP A 222 14.58 21.97 18.92
C ASP A 222 14.65 22.83 17.65
N SER A 223 13.73 23.79 17.56
CA SER A 223 13.51 24.65 16.41
C SER A 223 14.57 25.75 16.38
N ARG A 224 15.72 25.51 15.73
CA ARG A 224 16.69 26.55 15.35
C ARG A 224 17.48 26.12 14.09
N ASN A 225 17.33 26.90 13.01
CA ASN A 225 18.08 26.92 11.74
C ASN A 225 18.05 25.67 10.83
N ASN A 226 17.11 25.68 9.87
CA ASN A 226 17.10 24.73 8.75
C ASN A 226 17.91 25.28 7.55
N THR A 227 19.24 25.13 7.62
CA THR A 227 20.09 25.15 6.42
C THR A 227 20.00 23.79 5.73
N PHE A 228 19.58 23.79 4.46
CA PHE A 228 19.52 22.59 3.64
C PHE A 228 20.95 22.05 3.43
N ASP A 229 21.31 20.99 4.15
CA ASP A 229 22.58 20.28 4.00
C ASP A 229 22.35 18.99 3.18
N PRO A 230 22.85 18.93 1.93
CA PRO A 230 22.76 17.76 1.05
C PRO A 230 23.37 16.49 1.65
N PHE A 231 24.38 16.63 2.51
CA PHE A 231 25.07 15.50 3.14
C PHE A 231 24.17 14.82 4.17
N ILE A 232 23.53 15.61 5.04
CA ILE A 232 22.60 15.10 6.08
C ILE A 232 21.35 14.47 5.45
N THR A 233 20.85 15.04 4.34
CA THR A 233 19.68 14.49 3.63
C THR A 233 19.99 13.16 2.95
N ASN A 234 21.18 13.01 2.35
CA ASN A 234 21.61 11.73 1.79
C ASN A 234 21.78 10.66 2.87
N GLN A 235 22.37 11.01 4.02
CA GLN A 235 22.59 10.07 5.12
C GLN A 235 21.27 9.54 5.72
N ARG A 236 20.25 10.40 5.88
CA ARG A 236 18.90 9.97 6.32
C ARG A 236 18.21 9.06 5.31
N ARG A 237 18.39 9.32 4.01
CA ARG A 237 17.83 8.49 2.92
C ARG A 237 18.45 7.09 2.91
N VAL A 238 19.78 7.03 3.02
CA VAL A 238 20.52 5.77 3.13
C VAL A 238 20.05 4.99 4.37
N GLN A 239 19.87 5.66 5.51
CA GLN A 239 19.41 5.01 6.73
C GLN A 239 17.99 4.42 6.58
N ALA A 240 17.03 5.16 6.02
CA ALA A 240 15.68 4.65 5.82
C ALA A 240 15.62 3.48 4.82
N TYR A 241 16.45 3.52 3.77
CA TYR A 241 16.59 2.39 2.85
C TYR A 241 17.21 1.18 3.56
N LEU A 242 18.27 1.40 4.34
CA LEU A 242 18.97 0.38 5.10
C LEU A 242 18.03 -0.33 6.08
N ASP A 243 17.28 0.42 6.87
CA ASP A 243 16.36 -0.12 7.88
C ASP A 243 15.30 -1.02 7.23
N ALA A 244 14.70 -0.56 6.13
CA ALA A 244 13.71 -1.34 5.39
C ALA A 244 14.31 -2.60 4.74
N ALA A 245 15.51 -2.49 4.16
CA ALA A 245 16.20 -3.61 3.54
C ALA A 245 16.57 -4.68 4.59
N VAL A 246 17.16 -4.26 5.71
CA VAL A 246 17.53 -5.12 6.83
C VAL A 246 16.31 -5.84 7.40
N PHE A 247 15.22 -5.12 7.67
CA PHE A 247 13.98 -5.70 8.19
C PHE A 247 13.44 -6.82 7.28
N ASN A 248 13.35 -6.56 5.96
CA ASN A 248 12.84 -7.53 5.01
C ASN A 248 13.75 -8.77 4.88
N ILE A 249 15.07 -8.57 4.88
CA ILE A 249 16.05 -9.65 4.81
C ILE A 249 15.93 -10.55 6.05
N VAL A 250 15.96 -9.96 7.25
CA VAL A 250 15.83 -10.68 8.53
C VAL A 250 14.50 -11.44 8.61
N SER A 251 13.40 -10.77 8.27
CA SER A 251 12.06 -11.37 8.29
C SER A 251 11.97 -12.58 7.34
N SER A 252 12.60 -12.53 6.17
CA SER A 252 12.61 -13.68 5.24
C SER A 252 13.29 -14.92 5.83
N VAL A 253 14.35 -14.74 6.63
CA VAL A 253 15.04 -15.84 7.32
C VAL A 253 14.19 -16.38 8.48
N GLN A 254 13.61 -15.48 9.28
CA GLN A 254 12.75 -15.83 10.42
C GLN A 254 11.50 -16.63 10.02
N HIS A 255 10.98 -16.43 8.81
CA HIS A 255 9.76 -17.07 8.32
C HIS A 255 10.01 -18.16 7.27
N ALA A 256 11.27 -18.49 6.97
CA ALA A 256 11.62 -19.53 6.00
C ALA A 256 11.00 -20.90 6.37
N MET A 257 10.37 -21.57 5.42
CA MET A 257 9.77 -22.90 5.60
C MET A 257 10.84 -23.99 5.77
N ASP A 258 10.52 -25.05 6.52
CA ASP A 258 11.38 -26.23 6.63
C ASP A 258 11.65 -26.84 5.24
N GLY A 259 12.91 -27.20 4.96
CA GLY A 259 13.38 -27.60 3.64
C GLY A 259 13.87 -26.46 2.74
N GLN A 260 13.48 -25.20 3.01
CA GLN A 260 13.92 -24.02 2.25
C GLN A 260 14.86 -23.08 3.03
N LYS A 261 15.08 -23.35 4.32
CA LYS A 261 15.89 -22.53 5.22
C LYS A 261 17.29 -22.24 4.68
N HIS A 262 18.00 -23.26 4.17
CA HIS A 262 19.37 -23.09 3.67
C HIS A 262 19.42 -22.15 2.45
N PHE A 263 18.57 -22.37 1.44
CA PHE A 263 18.50 -21.50 0.26
C PHE A 263 18.09 -20.07 0.61
N THR A 264 17.12 -19.93 1.52
CA THR A 264 16.63 -18.61 1.97
C THR A 264 17.72 -17.86 2.74
N LEU A 265 18.44 -18.54 3.63
CA LEU A 265 19.54 -17.98 4.39
C LEU A 265 20.68 -17.51 3.48
N ARG A 266 21.07 -18.34 2.50
CA ARG A 266 22.10 -17.98 1.52
C ARG A 266 21.70 -16.76 0.69
N ALA A 267 20.47 -16.71 0.20
CA ALA A 267 19.96 -15.56 -0.55
C ALA A 267 19.88 -14.29 0.32
N ALA A 268 19.45 -14.43 1.58
CA ALA A 268 19.43 -13.34 2.56
C ALA A 268 20.84 -12.81 2.85
N ALA A 269 21.81 -13.70 3.05
CA ALA A 269 23.21 -13.36 3.25
C ALA A 269 23.80 -12.61 2.04
N CYS A 270 23.51 -13.05 0.82
CA CYS A 270 23.91 -12.32 -0.39
C CYS A 270 23.32 -10.90 -0.42
N ARG A 271 22.02 -10.74 -0.13
CA ARG A 271 21.39 -9.41 -0.10
C ARG A 271 21.96 -8.51 1.00
N MET A 272 22.26 -9.07 2.18
CA MET A 272 22.91 -8.32 3.25
C MET A 272 24.34 -7.91 2.87
N GLY A 273 25.07 -8.81 2.20
CA GLY A 273 26.39 -8.54 1.65
C GLY A 273 26.43 -7.36 0.68
N ARG A 274 25.37 -7.17 -0.13
CA ARG A 274 25.27 -5.97 -0.99
C ARG A 274 25.20 -4.66 -0.19
N LEU A 275 24.53 -4.67 0.98
CA LEU A 275 24.46 -3.51 1.88
C LEU A 275 25.82 -3.26 2.55
N VAL A 276 26.56 -4.32 2.89
CA VAL A 276 27.93 -4.23 3.39
C VAL A 276 28.87 -3.68 2.32
N GLY A 277 28.78 -4.18 1.09
CA GLY A 277 29.58 -3.69 -0.05
C GLY A 277 29.29 -2.23 -0.41
N ALA A 278 28.10 -1.72 -0.08
CA ALA A 278 27.74 -0.31 -0.21
C ALA A 278 28.24 0.56 0.96
N GLY A 279 28.84 -0.05 2.00
CA GLY A 279 29.30 0.63 3.20
C GLY A 279 28.18 1.08 4.14
N TRP A 280 26.95 0.59 3.97
CA TRP A 280 25.80 1.05 4.75
C TRP A 280 25.64 0.31 6.08
N ILE A 281 26.16 -0.91 6.18
CA ILE A 281 26.19 -1.70 7.41
C ILE A 281 27.52 -2.43 7.51
N SER A 282 28.04 -2.60 8.73
CA SER A 282 29.25 -3.37 8.94
C SER A 282 29.00 -4.86 8.69
N GLU A 283 30.04 -5.56 8.25
CA GLU A 283 30.01 -7.02 8.08
C GLU A 283 29.61 -7.75 9.37
N ALA A 284 30.16 -7.31 10.51
CA ALA A 284 29.84 -7.87 11.82
C ALA A 284 28.36 -7.71 12.19
N ALA A 285 27.76 -6.53 11.92
CA ALA A 285 26.35 -6.30 12.20
C ALA A 285 25.44 -7.12 11.26
N ALA A 286 25.81 -7.24 9.98
CA ALA A 286 25.12 -8.08 9.01
C ALA A 286 25.13 -9.58 9.41
N GLU A 287 26.28 -10.10 9.85
CA GLU A 287 26.41 -11.47 10.35
C GLU A 287 25.52 -11.66 11.60
N GLN A 288 25.64 -10.79 12.59
CA GLN A 288 24.87 -10.89 13.84
C GLN A 288 23.35 -10.90 13.61
N LEU A 289 22.85 -10.05 12.71
CA LEU A 289 21.43 -9.99 12.38
C LEU A 289 20.91 -11.30 11.77
N LEU A 290 21.69 -11.92 10.87
CA LEU A 290 21.31 -13.17 10.22
C LEU A 290 21.45 -14.38 11.15
N VAL A 291 22.48 -14.40 11.99
CA VAL A 291 22.66 -15.41 13.04
C VAL A 291 21.48 -15.37 14.01
N ASN A 292 21.10 -14.18 14.48
CA ASN A 292 19.92 -14.01 15.34
C ASN A 292 18.63 -14.44 14.64
N ALA A 293 18.49 -14.15 13.34
CA ALA A 293 17.29 -14.49 12.57
C ALA A 293 17.09 -16.01 12.39
N ILE A 294 18.16 -16.79 12.33
CA ILE A 294 18.11 -18.25 12.16
C ILE A 294 18.29 -19.04 13.47
N HIS A 295 18.62 -18.35 14.56
CA HIS A 295 18.85 -18.95 15.88
C HIS A 295 17.67 -19.86 16.31
N GLY A 296 17.99 -21.05 16.81
CA GLY A 296 17.00 -22.06 17.22
C GLY A 296 16.24 -22.73 16.07
N ARG A 297 16.54 -22.37 14.79
CA ARG A 297 15.85 -22.92 13.60
C ARG A 297 16.80 -23.67 12.65
N ALA A 298 18.11 -23.46 12.78
CA ALA A 298 19.14 -24.21 12.07
C ALA A 298 19.36 -25.58 12.74
N ARG A 299 19.50 -26.64 11.94
CA ARG A 299 19.88 -27.98 12.44
C ARG A 299 21.36 -28.03 12.85
N ASP A 300 22.19 -27.30 12.11
CA ASP A 300 23.62 -27.14 12.35
C ASP A 300 23.93 -25.65 12.26
N MET A 301 24.31 -25.07 13.41
CA MET A 301 24.57 -23.65 13.51
C MET A 301 25.94 -23.26 12.91
N SER A 302 26.93 -24.16 12.93
CA SER A 302 28.24 -23.90 12.33
C SER A 302 28.11 -23.75 10.81
N ASN A 303 27.42 -24.69 10.17
CA ASN A 303 27.13 -24.63 8.74
C ASN A 303 26.29 -23.39 8.36
N ALA A 304 25.34 -23.00 9.22
CA ALA A 304 24.55 -21.78 9.01
C ALA A 304 25.44 -20.52 9.04
N VAL A 305 26.39 -20.43 9.97
CA VAL A 305 27.37 -19.33 10.05
C VAL A 305 28.26 -19.29 8.80
N ASP A 306 28.77 -20.43 8.34
CA ASP A 306 29.58 -20.50 7.11
C ASP A 306 28.78 -20.07 5.87
N THR A 307 27.51 -20.45 5.80
CA THR A 307 26.56 -20.02 4.75
C THR A 307 26.34 -18.51 4.78
N ILE A 308 26.24 -17.92 5.98
CA ILE A 308 26.08 -16.47 6.17
C ILE A 308 27.34 -15.74 5.69
N ARG A 309 28.52 -16.13 6.16
CA ARG A 309 29.79 -15.48 5.82
C ARG A 309 30.08 -15.54 4.32
N SER A 310 29.97 -16.73 3.72
CA SER A 310 30.18 -16.90 2.28
C SER A 310 29.16 -16.12 1.44
N GLY A 311 27.89 -16.08 1.87
CA GLY A 311 26.86 -15.28 1.21
C GLY A 311 27.12 -13.77 1.32
N ILE A 312 27.53 -13.27 2.48
CA ILE A 312 27.89 -11.87 2.67
C ILE A 312 29.07 -11.50 1.76
N ALA A 313 30.15 -12.28 1.78
CA ALA A 313 31.31 -12.05 0.92
C ALA A 313 30.93 -12.02 -0.57
N LEU A 314 30.08 -12.94 -1.02
CA LEU A 314 29.58 -12.93 -2.39
C LEU A 314 28.75 -11.67 -2.70
N GLY A 315 27.89 -11.25 -1.79
CA GLY A 315 27.07 -10.05 -1.95
C GLY A 315 27.87 -8.74 -2.00
N GLN A 316 28.97 -8.65 -1.24
CA GLN A 316 29.85 -7.47 -1.22
C GLN A 316 30.44 -7.15 -2.60
N SER A 317 30.66 -8.17 -3.43
CA SER A 317 31.14 -8.00 -4.82
C SER A 317 30.15 -7.29 -5.74
N SER A 318 28.89 -7.12 -5.31
CA SER A 318 27.84 -6.42 -6.06
C SER A 318 27.09 -5.40 -5.18
N PRO A 319 27.75 -4.30 -4.76
CA PRO A 319 27.21 -3.32 -3.82
C PRO A 319 25.79 -2.84 -4.16
N ALA A 320 25.00 -2.60 -3.13
CA ALA A 320 23.68 -2.01 -3.28
C ALA A 320 23.80 -0.58 -3.84
N GLN A 321 22.95 -0.25 -4.81
CA GLN A 321 22.90 1.08 -5.40
C GLN A 321 21.58 1.75 -5.02
N MET A 322 21.66 2.97 -4.52
CA MET A 322 20.49 3.82 -4.30
C MET A 322 20.18 4.56 -5.60
N ARG A 323 18.96 4.43 -6.14
CA ARG A 323 18.55 5.20 -7.31
C ARG A 323 18.22 6.63 -6.91
N ASP A 324 18.67 7.60 -7.70
CA ASP A 324 18.32 9.02 -7.54
C ASP A 324 16.84 9.27 -7.86
N ARG A 325 16.24 10.28 -7.23
CA ARG A 325 14.90 10.74 -7.61
C ARG A 325 15.01 11.66 -8.82
N PRO A 326 13.99 11.72 -9.71
CA PRO A 326 13.92 12.74 -10.76
C PRO A 326 14.08 14.18 -10.22
N GLN A 327 13.64 14.43 -8.99
CA GLN A 327 13.77 15.72 -8.29
C GLN A 327 15.21 16.08 -7.91
N ASP A 328 16.13 15.11 -7.87
CA ASP A 328 17.56 15.31 -7.61
C ASP A 328 18.34 15.60 -8.92
N ILE A 329 17.73 15.35 -10.09
CA ILE A 329 18.35 15.48 -11.42
C ILE A 329 18.13 16.89 -12.00
N GLU A 330 17.10 17.62 -11.55
CA GLU A 330 16.78 18.97 -12.05
C GLU A 330 16.97 20.06 -10.98
N ARG A 331 18.22 20.41 -10.70
CA ARG A 331 18.59 21.80 -10.42
C ARG A 331 19.93 22.11 -11.07
N PRO A 332 19.96 22.81 -12.22
CA PRO A 332 21.20 23.39 -12.68
C PRO A 332 21.70 24.37 -11.61
N ALA A 333 23.01 24.36 -11.35
CA ALA A 333 23.68 25.14 -10.31
C ALA A 333 23.63 26.68 -10.50
N ASN A 334 22.84 27.21 -11.44
CA ASN A 334 22.79 28.64 -11.76
C ASN A 334 21.36 29.19 -11.70
N SER A 335 20.89 29.53 -10.50
CA SER A 335 19.76 30.46 -10.34
C SER A 335 19.90 31.43 -9.17
N ARG A 336 21.06 31.45 -8.48
CA ARG A 336 21.30 32.37 -7.35
C ARG A 336 21.69 33.81 -7.74
N GLN A 337 21.66 34.20 -9.01
CA GLN A 337 22.02 35.56 -9.43
C GLN A 337 20.84 36.45 -9.90
N ALA A 338 19.63 35.92 -10.06
CA ALA A 338 18.52 36.72 -10.58
C ALA A 338 17.69 37.47 -9.50
N ASP A 339 17.68 37.00 -8.25
CA ASP A 339 16.80 37.56 -7.21
C ASP A 339 17.35 38.78 -6.44
N THR A 340 18.56 39.23 -6.74
CA THR A 340 19.21 40.34 -6.01
C THR A 340 18.91 41.73 -6.60
N ILE A 341 18.35 41.83 -7.82
CA ILE A 341 18.26 43.12 -8.52
C ILE A 341 16.89 43.81 -8.39
N VAL A 342 15.81 43.09 -8.10
CA VAL A 342 14.45 43.70 -8.09
C VAL A 342 14.05 44.29 -6.72
N ARG A 343 14.79 44.02 -5.63
CA ARG A 343 14.44 44.50 -4.27
C ARG A 343 15.21 45.74 -3.78
N ARG A 344 15.92 46.48 -4.65
CA ARG A 344 16.72 47.66 -4.25
C ARG A 344 16.20 49.03 -4.68
N HIS A 345 15.01 49.15 -5.30
CA HIS A 345 14.54 50.46 -5.81
C HIS A 345 13.40 51.15 -5.06
N ASN A 346 12.83 50.58 -3.99
CA ASN A 346 11.66 51.18 -3.32
C ASN A 346 11.84 51.52 -1.84
N ASN A 347 13.06 51.82 -1.37
CA ASN A 347 13.20 52.34 -0.01
C ASN A 347 14.38 53.29 0.17
N THR A 348 14.26 54.49 -0.38
CA THR A 348 15.05 55.64 0.05
C THR A 348 14.29 56.95 -0.12
N ARG A 349 14.25 57.73 0.98
CA ARG A 349 13.81 59.13 1.17
C ARG A 349 12.31 59.30 1.50
N SER A 350 11.91 59.99 2.57
CA SER A 350 12.67 60.84 3.50
C SER A 350 11.83 61.10 4.76
N THR A 351 12.43 61.00 5.94
CA THR A 351 11.98 61.72 7.13
C THR A 351 12.56 63.14 7.13
N ASP A 352 11.83 64.02 7.84
CA ASP A 352 12.20 65.32 8.41
C ASP A 352 12.12 66.60 7.56
N VAL A 353 11.28 67.53 8.04
CA VAL A 353 11.64 68.86 8.58
C VAL A 353 10.49 69.86 8.41
N ILE A 354 10.04 70.39 9.55
CA ILE A 354 9.12 71.51 9.78
C ILE A 354 9.75 72.83 9.30
N ILE A 355 9.05 73.65 8.50
CA ILE A 355 9.24 75.12 8.44
C ILE A 355 7.88 75.83 8.31
N ARG A 356 7.65 76.81 9.22
CA ARG A 356 6.55 77.79 9.26
C ARG A 356 6.54 78.71 8.02
N ALA A 357 5.36 79.18 7.58
CA ALA A 357 4.96 80.61 7.59
C ALA A 357 3.76 80.95 6.67
N ARG A 358 2.85 81.76 7.25
CA ARG A 358 2.12 82.92 6.71
C ARG A 358 0.97 82.76 5.68
N SER A 359 -0.23 83.01 6.22
CA SER A 359 -1.23 84.03 5.86
C SER A 359 -1.77 84.20 4.43
N ALA A 360 -3.11 84.24 4.40
CA ALA A 360 -3.98 85.19 3.69
C ALA A 360 -4.29 84.96 2.20
N ARG A 361 -5.56 84.57 1.98
CA ARG A 361 -6.56 85.11 1.02
C ARG A 361 -7.81 84.23 1.19
N GLY A 362 -9.02 84.68 1.50
CA GLY A 362 -9.65 85.98 1.32
C GLY A 362 -10.63 85.91 0.14
N GLY A 363 -11.94 85.82 0.44
CA GLY A 363 -13.08 86.04 -0.48
C GLY A 363 -13.56 84.78 -1.22
N ALA A 364 -14.85 84.48 -1.34
CA ALA A 364 -16.08 85.09 -0.85
C ALA A 364 -17.16 84.00 -0.80
#